data_AF-A0A147HRX0-F1
#
_entry.id   AF-A0A147HRX0-F1
#
_cell.length_a   1.000
_cell.length_b   1.000
_cell.length_c   1.000
_cell.angle_alpha   90.00
_cell.angle_beta   90.00
_cell.angle_gamma   90.00
#
_symmetry.space_group_name_H-M   'P 1'
#
loop_
_entity.id
_entity.type
_entity.pdbx_description
1 polymer ?
#
loop_
_entity_poly.entity_id
_entity_poly.type
_entity_poly.pdbx_seq_one_letter_code
_entity_poly.pdbx_strand_id
1 'polypeptide(L)'
;SQQYSNFQRDLTAYREAKANRKREETGERARRSGNRLSAAVEQMKHQLTTEAAEGQFFFVDDQLSPLLSFSDRLRFVVHYRWRKAVDDEWNRGSIEFVHTVRPRPVYTMPPKRKPTAAKLREQEQNDRYDAWKSLTDGACQHVRDYLREGKDPAARPASFAVKTDGQGYLNNFSTRFWSAEI
;
A
#
# COMPACT_ATOMS: atom_id res chain seq x y z
N SER A 1 5.67 14.64 7.75
CA SER A 1 5.05 14.49 6.42
C SER A 1 5.83 15.31 5.40
N GLN A 2 5.94 14.85 4.14
CA GLN A 2 6.70 15.55 3.09
C GLN A 2 6.18 16.99 2.83
N GLN A 3 4.86 17.19 2.91
CA GLN A 3 4.24 18.51 2.69
C GLN A 3 4.61 19.53 3.78
N TYR A 4 4.75 19.09 5.03
CA TYR A 4 5.18 19.97 6.12
C TYR A 4 6.61 20.46 5.93
N SER A 5 7.53 19.57 5.55
CA SER A 5 8.92 19.92 5.24
C SER A 5 9.01 20.90 4.06
N ASN A 6 8.23 20.67 3.00
CA ASN A 6 8.15 21.60 1.86
C ASN A 6 7.67 23.00 2.28
N PHE A 7 6.60 23.06 3.09
CA PHE A 7 6.06 24.34 3.59
C PHE A 7 7.07 25.07 4.47
N GLN A 8 7.74 24.36 5.40
CA GLN A 8 8.77 24.96 6.25
C GLN A 8 9.92 25.56 5.42
N ARG A 9 10.40 24.82 4.41
CA ARG A 9 11.45 25.30 3.51
C ARG A 9 11.02 26.57 2.77
N ASP A 10 9.81 26.58 2.22
CA ASP A 10 9.32 27.73 1.46
C ASP A 10 9.03 28.95 2.37
N LEU A 11 8.59 28.71 3.60
CA LEU A 11 8.40 29.75 4.62
C LEU A 11 9.74 30.38 5.02
N THR A 12 10.79 29.57 5.20
CA THR A 12 12.14 30.06 5.49
C THR A 12 12.69 30.87 4.32
N ALA A 13 12.54 30.40 3.08
CA ALA A 13 12.94 31.13 1.88
C ALA A 13 12.22 32.49 1.73
N TYR A 14 10.95 32.57 2.14
CA TYR A 14 10.20 33.83 2.18
C TYR A 14 10.75 34.80 3.24
N ARG A 15 11.07 34.30 4.45
CA ARG A 15 11.65 35.11 5.54
C ARG A 15 13.01 35.69 5.17
N GLU A 16 13.83 34.93 4.44
CA GLU A 16 15.17 35.35 4.02
C GLU A 16 15.19 36.29 2.81
N ALA A 17 14.11 36.33 2.02
CA ALA A 17 14.03 37.18 0.85
C ALA A 17 14.03 38.67 1.25
N LYS A 18 14.97 39.44 0.71
CA LYS A 18 15.11 40.89 0.98
C LYS A 18 14.66 41.77 -0.19
N ALA A 19 14.82 41.30 -1.43
CA ALA A 19 14.40 42.04 -2.62
C ALA A 19 12.90 41.86 -2.89
N ASN A 20 12.20 42.92 -3.31
CA ASN A 20 10.74 42.94 -3.50
C ASN A 20 10.24 41.82 -4.43
N ARG A 21 10.83 41.68 -5.62
CA ARG A 21 10.49 40.61 -6.56
C ARG A 21 10.69 39.22 -5.95
N LYS A 22 11.77 39.04 -5.20
CA LYS A 22 12.09 37.75 -4.55
C LYS A 22 11.12 37.43 -3.42
N ARG A 23 10.68 38.44 -2.66
CA ARG A 23 9.65 38.32 -1.61
C ARG A 23 8.31 37.91 -2.20
N GLU A 24 7.91 38.49 -3.32
CA GLU A 24 6.65 38.13 -3.99
C GLU A 24 6.67 36.68 -4.49
N GLU A 25 7.74 36.27 -5.20
CA GLU A 25 7.90 34.90 -5.69
C GLU A 25 7.92 33.85 -4.56
N THR A 26 8.67 34.13 -3.49
CA THR A 26 8.76 33.23 -2.33
C THR A 26 7.49 33.23 -1.48
N GLY A 27 6.78 34.36 -1.41
CA GLY A 27 5.48 34.48 -0.75
C GLY A 27 4.41 33.64 -1.45
N GLU A 28 4.29 33.73 -2.77
CA GLU A 28 3.36 32.88 -3.53
C GLU A 28 3.72 31.39 -3.45
N ARG A 29 5.01 31.06 -3.33
CA ARG A 29 5.43 29.67 -3.11
C ARG A 29 5.03 29.16 -1.72
N ALA A 30 5.30 29.94 -0.67
CA ALA A 30 4.93 29.61 0.70
C ALA A 30 3.40 29.48 0.86
N ARG A 31 2.62 30.36 0.22
CA ARG A 31 1.16 30.28 0.20
C ARG A 31 0.67 28.99 -0.48
N ARG A 32 1.26 28.63 -1.62
CA ARG A 32 0.93 27.38 -2.33
C ARG A 32 1.27 26.13 -1.52
N SER A 33 2.45 26.06 -0.90
CA SER A 33 2.81 24.91 -0.06
C SER A 33 1.98 24.87 1.24
N GLY A 34 1.60 26.01 1.80
CA GLY A 34 0.65 26.10 2.91
C GLY A 34 -0.74 25.54 2.55
N ASN A 35 -1.28 25.92 1.39
CA ASN A 35 -2.55 25.36 0.91
C ASN A 35 -2.47 23.85 0.68
N ARG A 36 -1.36 23.34 0.14
CA ARG A 36 -1.15 21.89 -0.04
C ARG A 36 -1.08 21.15 1.29
N LEU A 37 -0.41 21.71 2.29
CA LEU A 37 -0.35 21.14 3.63
C LEU A 37 -1.74 21.12 4.27
N SER A 38 -2.49 22.22 4.18
CA SER A 38 -3.86 22.31 4.70
C SER A 38 -4.77 21.28 4.06
N ALA A 39 -4.77 21.18 2.72
CA ALA A 39 -5.55 20.18 1.99
C ALA A 39 -5.17 18.74 2.39
N ALA A 40 -3.87 18.45 2.56
CA ALA A 40 -3.42 17.14 3.01
C ALA A 40 -3.91 16.82 4.44
N VAL A 41 -3.90 17.79 5.36
CA VAL A 41 -4.41 17.62 6.73
C VAL A 41 -5.92 17.40 6.73
N GLU A 42 -6.68 18.16 5.94
CA GLU A 42 -8.13 17.95 5.83
C GLU A 42 -8.47 16.58 5.23
N GLN A 43 -7.72 16.14 4.22
CA GLN A 43 -7.85 14.79 3.68
C GLN A 43 -7.57 13.72 4.74
N MET A 44 -6.52 13.89 5.55
CA MET A 44 -6.20 12.97 6.65
C MET A 44 -7.32 12.93 7.71
N LYS A 45 -7.90 14.08 8.07
CA LYS A 45 -9.05 14.12 9.00
C LYS A 45 -10.25 13.37 8.44
N HIS A 46 -10.56 13.60 7.16
CA HIS A 46 -11.69 12.91 6.51
C HIS A 46 -11.46 11.39 6.44
N GLN A 47 -10.24 10.95 6.14
CA GLN A 47 -9.87 9.54 6.17
C GLN A 47 -10.02 8.95 7.57
N LEU A 48 -9.49 9.61 8.61
CA LEU A 48 -9.62 9.15 10.00
C LEU A 48 -11.07 9.02 10.46
N THR A 49 -11.93 9.96 10.09
CA THR A 49 -13.37 9.88 10.45
C THR A 49 -14.06 8.73 9.73
N THR A 50 -13.72 8.49 8.46
CA THR A 50 -14.24 7.38 7.67
C THR A 50 -13.77 6.03 8.22
N GLU A 51 -12.47 5.89 8.48
CA GLU A 51 -11.88 4.69 9.06
C GLU A 51 -12.42 4.40 10.47
N ALA A 52 -12.66 5.44 11.28
CA ALA A 52 -13.26 5.29 12.61
C ALA A 52 -14.72 4.79 12.52
N ALA A 53 -15.48 5.27 11.54
CA ALA A 53 -16.85 4.80 11.30
C ALA A 53 -16.86 3.36 10.76
N GLU A 54 -16.01 3.05 9.76
CA GLU A 54 -15.85 1.71 9.20
C GLU A 54 -15.35 0.70 10.24
N GLY A 55 -14.43 1.13 11.10
CA GLY A 55 -13.86 0.34 12.19
C GLY A 55 -14.89 -0.13 13.23
N GLN A 56 -16.08 0.48 13.26
CA GLN A 56 -17.19 0.00 14.07
C GLN A 56 -17.83 -1.26 13.51
N PHE A 57 -17.65 -1.58 12.22
CA PHE A 57 -18.33 -2.70 11.56
C PHE A 57 -17.36 -3.75 11.03
N PHE A 58 -16.15 -3.37 10.61
CA PHE A 58 -15.15 -4.30 10.14
C PHE A 58 -13.73 -3.87 10.48
N PHE A 59 -12.82 -4.85 10.52
CA PHE A 59 -11.39 -4.62 10.70
C PHE A 59 -10.60 -5.67 9.93
N VAL A 60 -9.57 -5.25 9.22
CA VAL A 60 -8.65 -6.11 8.47
C VAL A 60 -7.28 -6.03 9.14
N ASP A 61 -6.75 -7.18 9.51
CA ASP A 61 -5.42 -7.31 10.08
C ASP A 61 -4.36 -7.10 8.99
N ASP A 62 -3.68 -5.96 9.05
CA ASP A 62 -2.58 -5.59 8.17
C ASP A 62 -1.21 -5.83 8.78
N GLN A 63 -1.14 -6.36 10.01
CA GLN A 63 0.12 -6.67 10.69
C GLN A 63 0.63 -8.06 10.31
N LEU A 64 0.71 -8.32 9.00
CA LEU A 64 1.27 -9.56 8.49
C LEU A 64 2.79 -9.54 8.70
N SER A 65 3.29 -10.52 9.46
CA SER A 65 4.72 -10.66 9.70
C SER A 65 5.39 -11.37 8.51
N PRO A 66 6.51 -10.85 8.00
CA PRO A 66 7.27 -11.52 6.95
C PRO A 66 7.81 -12.85 7.46
N LEU A 67 7.86 -13.84 6.57
CA LEU A 67 8.56 -15.09 6.85
C LEU A 67 10.08 -14.83 6.86
N LEU A 68 10.82 -15.58 7.69
CA LEU A 68 12.29 -15.47 7.80
C LEU A 68 13.01 -15.69 6.46
N SER A 69 12.38 -16.41 5.54
CA SER A 69 12.85 -16.58 4.17
C SER A 69 11.68 -16.72 3.21
N PHE A 70 11.85 -16.21 1.99
CA PHE A 70 10.83 -16.32 0.95
C PHE A 70 11.23 -17.38 -0.07
N SER A 71 10.33 -18.33 -0.28
CA SER A 71 10.39 -19.26 -1.42
C SER A 71 9.79 -18.61 -2.67
N ASP A 72 9.98 -19.23 -3.83
CA ASP A 72 9.33 -18.77 -5.08
C ASP A 72 7.80 -18.80 -5.01
N ARG A 73 7.24 -19.59 -4.09
CA ARG A 73 5.81 -19.62 -3.82
C ARG A 73 5.52 -18.86 -2.54
N LEU A 74 5.00 -17.64 -2.70
CA LEU A 74 4.50 -16.83 -1.61
C LEU A 74 3.13 -17.32 -1.19
N ARG A 75 2.95 -17.49 0.13
CA ARG A 75 1.67 -17.75 0.77
C ARG A 75 1.54 -16.87 1.98
N PHE A 76 0.39 -16.22 2.12
CA PHE A 76 0.07 -15.42 3.30
C PHE A 76 -1.44 -15.41 3.50
N VAL A 77 -1.87 -15.19 4.74
CA VAL A 77 -3.28 -15.20 5.12
C VAL A 77 -3.65 -13.82 5.61
N VAL A 78 -4.69 -13.23 5.02
CA VAL A 78 -5.27 -11.98 5.53
C VAL A 78 -6.39 -12.35 6.47
N HIS A 79 -6.27 -11.97 7.73
CA HIS A 79 -7.30 -12.14 8.74
C HIS A 79 -8.16 -10.88 8.83
N TYR A 80 -9.45 -11.05 9.08
CA TYR A 80 -10.35 -9.92 9.25
C TYR A 80 -11.55 -10.30 10.12
N ARG A 81 -12.25 -9.30 10.61
CA ARG A 81 -13.47 -9.45 11.42
C ARG A 81 -14.54 -8.47 10.95
N TRP A 82 -15.80 -8.84 11.13
CA TRP A 82 -16.95 -8.01 10.77
C TRP A 82 -18.14 -8.26 11.71
N ARG A 83 -19.08 -7.32 11.75
CA ARG A 83 -20.37 -7.43 12.44
C ARG A 83 -21.41 -6.55 11.75
N LYS A 84 -22.70 -6.85 11.93
CA LYS A 84 -23.78 -6.12 11.24
C LYS A 84 -24.22 -4.89 12.03
N ALA A 85 -24.30 -5.00 13.35
CA ALA A 85 -24.57 -3.89 14.26
C ALA A 85 -23.43 -3.65 15.26
N VAL A 86 -23.40 -2.47 15.88
CA VAL A 86 -22.38 -2.08 16.86
C VAL A 86 -22.44 -2.94 18.13
N ASP A 87 -23.60 -3.52 18.44
CA ASP A 87 -23.80 -4.39 19.61
C ASP A 87 -23.69 -5.88 19.28
N ASP A 88 -23.54 -6.24 18.00
CA ASP A 88 -23.38 -7.63 17.58
C ASP A 88 -21.99 -8.17 17.93
N GLU A 89 -21.92 -9.50 18.09
CA GLU A 89 -20.66 -10.21 18.18
C GLU A 89 -19.86 -10.12 16.87
N TRP A 90 -18.53 -10.07 17.03
CA TRP A 90 -17.61 -10.05 15.91
C TRP A 90 -17.49 -11.42 15.26
N ASN A 91 -17.90 -11.51 14.01
CA ASN A 91 -17.58 -12.63 13.14
C ASN A 91 -16.12 -12.52 12.68
N ARG A 92 -15.50 -13.67 12.37
CA ARG A 92 -14.10 -13.75 11.96
C ARG A 92 -13.96 -14.46 10.63
N GLY A 93 -12.96 -14.05 9.86
CA GLY A 93 -12.65 -14.66 8.59
C GLY A 93 -11.21 -14.50 8.18
N SER A 94 -10.86 -15.28 7.16
CA SER A 94 -9.55 -15.25 6.57
C SER A 94 -9.61 -15.66 5.10
N ILE A 95 -8.67 -15.14 4.31
CA ILE A 95 -8.41 -15.56 2.93
C ILE A 95 -6.92 -15.88 2.83
N GLU A 96 -6.59 -17.08 2.38
CA GLU A 96 -5.22 -17.43 1.99
C GLU A 96 -4.94 -16.93 0.57
N PHE A 97 -3.87 -16.16 0.39
CA PHE A 97 -3.39 -15.73 -0.91
C PHE A 97 -2.17 -16.54 -1.30
N VAL A 98 -2.15 -17.02 -2.54
CA VAL A 98 -1.06 -17.82 -3.10
C VAL A 98 -0.56 -17.18 -4.39
N HIS A 99 0.75 -16.93 -4.47
CA HIS A 99 1.40 -16.40 -5.67
C HIS A 99 2.72 -17.13 -5.93
N THR A 100 3.05 -17.35 -7.20
CA THR A 100 4.37 -17.84 -7.61
C THR A 100 5.12 -16.68 -8.26
N VAL A 101 6.16 -16.21 -7.58
CA VAL A 101 7.01 -15.11 -8.04
C VAL A 101 7.76 -15.58 -9.29
N ARG A 102 7.56 -14.86 -10.39
CA ARG A 102 8.40 -15.01 -11.58
C ARG A 102 9.50 -13.96 -11.54
N PRO A 103 10.78 -14.35 -11.66
CA PRO A 103 11.87 -13.39 -11.74
C PRO A 103 11.63 -12.45 -12.92
N ARG A 104 11.62 -11.13 -12.65
CA ARG A 104 11.58 -10.16 -13.74
C ARG A 104 12.91 -10.21 -14.48
N PRO A 105 12.91 -10.31 -15.82
CA PRO A 105 14.14 -10.12 -16.58
C PRO A 105 14.65 -8.70 -16.31
N VAL A 106 15.79 -8.61 -15.63
CA VAL A 106 16.41 -7.32 -15.31
C VAL A 106 17.04 -6.79 -16.60
N TYR A 107 16.34 -5.91 -17.31
CA TYR A 107 16.83 -5.23 -18.52
C TYR A 107 17.80 -4.08 -18.20
N THR A 108 18.55 -4.16 -17.09
CA THR A 108 19.64 -3.22 -16.82
C THR A 108 20.91 -3.67 -17.53
N MET A 109 21.74 -2.70 -17.92
CA MET A 109 23.07 -3.00 -18.45
C MET A 109 23.81 -3.98 -17.52
N PRO A 110 24.45 -5.03 -18.08
CA PRO A 110 25.14 -6.02 -17.25
C PRO A 110 26.21 -5.33 -16.41
N PRO A 111 26.34 -5.67 -15.12
CA PRO A 111 27.29 -5.02 -14.25
C PRO A 111 28.72 -5.23 -14.75
N LYS A 112 29.56 -4.19 -14.61
CA LYS A 112 30.98 -4.21 -15.04
C LYS A 112 31.80 -5.33 -14.37
N ARG A 113 31.32 -5.88 -13.25
CA ARG A 113 31.87 -7.06 -12.57
C ARG A 113 30.73 -8.03 -12.26
N LYS A 114 30.97 -9.32 -12.46
CA LYS A 114 30.00 -10.37 -12.09
C LYS A 114 29.70 -10.28 -10.58
N PRO A 115 28.43 -10.19 -10.16
CA PRO A 115 28.06 -10.27 -8.75
C PRO A 115 28.49 -11.62 -8.16
N THR A 116 28.79 -11.64 -6.87
CA THR A 116 29.04 -12.90 -6.16
C THR A 116 27.73 -13.65 -5.98
N ALA A 117 27.79 -14.97 -5.83
CA ALA A 117 26.61 -15.80 -5.57
C ALA A 117 25.84 -15.36 -4.31
N ALA A 118 26.54 -14.81 -3.31
CA ALA A 118 25.92 -14.26 -2.12
C ALA A 118 25.06 -13.02 -2.42
N LYS A 119 25.57 -12.09 -3.23
CA LYS A 119 24.82 -10.88 -3.64
C LYS A 119 23.60 -11.20 -4.51
N LEU A 120 23.72 -12.20 -5.39
CA LEU A 120 22.58 -12.67 -6.19
C LEU A 120 21.48 -13.24 -5.29
N ARG A 121 21.83 -14.08 -4.31
CA ARG A 121 20.85 -14.63 -3.35
C ARG A 121 20.20 -13.54 -2.49
N GLU A 122 20.98 -12.55 -2.06
CA GLU A 122 20.45 -11.39 -1.31
C GLU A 122 19.47 -10.59 -2.17
N GLN A 123 19.83 -10.29 -3.41
CA GLN A 123 18.95 -9.60 -4.35
C GLN A 123 17.65 -10.37 -4.59
N GLU A 124 17.72 -11.68 -4.83
CA GLU A 124 16.52 -12.52 -4.99
C GLU A 124 15.64 -12.53 -3.75
N GLN A 125 16.21 -12.54 -2.54
CA GLN A 125 15.42 -12.45 -1.30
C GLN A 125 14.76 -11.08 -1.15
N ASN A 126 15.47 -10.00 -1.48
CA ASN A 126 14.90 -8.65 -1.46
C ASN A 126 13.76 -8.50 -2.47
N ASP A 127 13.92 -8.99 -3.70
CA ASP A 127 12.89 -8.96 -4.74
C ASP A 127 11.64 -9.75 -4.30
N ARG A 128 11.83 -10.93 -3.67
CA ARG A 128 10.72 -11.73 -3.13
C ARG A 128 10.03 -11.03 -1.94
N TYR A 129 10.79 -10.34 -1.09
CA TYR A 129 10.24 -9.55 0.01
C TYR A 129 9.41 -8.36 -0.51
N ASP A 130 9.92 -7.62 -1.49
CA ASP A 130 9.20 -6.49 -2.09
C ASP A 130 7.91 -6.96 -2.77
N ALA A 131 7.96 -8.10 -3.46
CA ALA A 131 6.77 -8.74 -4.03
C ALA A 131 5.77 -9.15 -2.93
N TRP A 132 6.24 -9.80 -1.87
CA TRP A 132 5.39 -10.17 -0.73
C TRP A 132 4.72 -8.95 -0.11
N LYS A 133 5.47 -7.89 0.17
CA LYS A 133 4.95 -6.65 0.75
C LYS A 133 3.90 -6.00 -0.14
N SER A 134 4.18 -5.88 -1.45
CA SER A 134 3.23 -5.30 -2.41
C SER A 134 1.93 -6.12 -2.46
N LEU A 135 2.04 -7.46 -2.36
CA LEU A 135 0.90 -8.36 -2.34
C LEU A 135 0.09 -8.26 -1.06
N THR A 136 0.75 -8.21 0.11
CA THR A 136 0.05 -8.07 1.39
C THR A 136 -0.67 -6.74 1.48
N ASP A 137 -0.03 -5.64 1.08
CA ASP A 137 -0.63 -4.31 1.08
C ASP A 137 -1.87 -4.28 0.17
N GLY A 138 -1.74 -4.81 -1.06
CA GLY A 138 -2.85 -4.90 -2.00
C GLY A 138 -3.97 -5.83 -1.54
N ALA A 139 -3.64 -6.98 -0.94
CA ALA A 139 -4.64 -7.92 -0.44
C ALA A 139 -5.43 -7.33 0.74
N CYS A 140 -4.77 -6.70 1.70
CA CYS A 140 -5.43 -6.00 2.80
C CYS A 140 -6.36 -4.90 2.29
N GLN A 141 -5.91 -4.10 1.31
CA GLN A 141 -6.73 -3.08 0.69
C GLN A 141 -7.98 -3.68 0.03
N HIS A 142 -7.83 -4.73 -0.78
CA HIS A 142 -8.95 -5.37 -1.44
C HIS A 142 -9.92 -6.03 -0.47
N VAL A 143 -9.46 -6.66 0.61
CA VAL A 143 -10.35 -7.19 1.65
C VAL A 143 -11.15 -6.05 2.31
N ARG A 144 -10.52 -4.90 2.58
CA ARG A 144 -11.23 -3.71 3.09
C ARG A 144 -12.30 -3.24 2.11
N ASP A 145 -11.95 -3.12 0.83
CA ASP A 145 -12.89 -2.67 -0.21
C ASP A 145 -14.06 -3.64 -0.38
N TYR A 146 -13.82 -4.96 -0.29
CA TYR A 146 -14.87 -5.97 -0.31
C TYR A 146 -15.88 -5.80 0.84
N LEU A 147 -15.37 -5.55 2.05
CA LEU A 147 -16.21 -5.34 3.24
C LEU A 147 -16.94 -4.00 3.17
N ARG A 148 -16.27 -2.94 2.69
CA ARG A 148 -16.84 -1.60 2.51
C ARG A 148 -17.97 -1.58 1.47
N GLU A 149 -17.82 -2.34 0.38
CA GLU A 149 -18.87 -2.49 -0.65
C GLU A 149 -20.10 -3.28 -0.14
N GLY A 150 -20.12 -3.72 1.13
CA GLY A 150 -21.25 -4.42 1.74
C GLY A 150 -21.44 -5.84 1.21
N LYS A 151 -20.41 -6.42 0.59
CA LYS A 151 -20.46 -7.78 0.06
C LYS A 151 -20.46 -8.78 1.19
N ASP A 152 -21.12 -9.92 0.96
CA ASP A 152 -21.24 -10.96 1.98
C ASP A 152 -19.86 -11.49 2.38
N PRO A 153 -19.39 -11.22 3.62
CA PRO A 153 -18.10 -11.69 4.08
C PRO A 153 -18.04 -13.21 4.21
N ALA A 154 -19.18 -13.92 4.26
CA ALA A 154 -19.25 -15.36 4.29
C ALA A 154 -19.08 -16.01 2.90
N ALA A 155 -19.43 -15.31 1.82
CA ALA A 155 -19.32 -15.79 0.44
C ALA A 155 -17.88 -15.75 -0.13
N ARG A 156 -16.88 -15.42 0.70
CA ARG A 156 -15.47 -15.33 0.29
C ARG A 156 -14.89 -16.70 -0.11
N PRO A 157 -13.88 -16.74 -0.99
CA PRO A 157 -13.06 -17.93 -1.15
C PRO A 157 -12.18 -18.15 0.08
N ALA A 158 -11.95 -19.42 0.46
CA ALA A 158 -11.00 -19.77 1.51
C ALA A 158 -9.54 -19.55 1.08
N SER A 159 -9.25 -19.80 -0.20
CA SER A 159 -7.92 -19.62 -0.81
C SER A 159 -8.08 -18.98 -2.20
N PHE A 160 -7.19 -18.04 -2.53
CA PHE A 160 -7.20 -17.29 -3.76
C PHE A 160 -5.82 -17.30 -4.41
N ALA A 161 -5.77 -17.79 -5.66
CA ALA A 161 -4.58 -17.68 -6.49
C ALA A 161 -4.49 -16.27 -7.07
N VAL A 162 -3.40 -15.56 -6.72
CA VAL A 162 -3.14 -14.20 -7.18
C VAL A 162 -3.08 -14.17 -8.71
N LYS A 163 -3.86 -13.25 -9.26
CA LYS A 163 -4.06 -13.04 -10.69
C LYS A 163 -2.93 -12.20 -11.26
N THR A 164 -2.31 -12.64 -12.35
CA THR A 164 -1.27 -11.88 -13.07
C THR A 164 -1.81 -11.34 -14.38
N ASP A 165 -1.23 -10.25 -14.88
CA ASP A 165 -1.53 -9.75 -16.23
C ASP A 165 -1.11 -10.73 -17.33
N GLY A 166 -1.41 -10.40 -18.59
CA GLY A 166 -1.05 -11.23 -19.76
C GLY A 166 0.45 -11.47 -19.92
N GLN A 167 1.28 -10.70 -19.22
CA GLN A 167 2.74 -10.79 -19.20
C GLN A 167 3.25 -11.55 -17.95
N GLY A 168 2.36 -11.99 -17.06
CA GLY A 168 2.69 -12.73 -15.84
C GLY A 168 3.14 -11.84 -14.68
N TYR A 169 2.87 -10.53 -14.72
CA TYR A 169 3.24 -9.58 -13.68
C TYR A 169 2.06 -9.22 -12.76
N LEU A 170 2.43 -8.76 -11.56
CA LEU A 170 1.49 -8.20 -10.60
C LEU A 170 1.07 -6.78 -11.02
N ASN A 171 -0.21 -6.50 -10.88
CA ASN A 171 -0.81 -5.19 -11.08
C ASN A 171 -1.74 -4.84 -9.90
N ASN A 172 -2.39 -3.68 -9.98
CA ASN A 172 -3.26 -3.18 -8.90
C ASN A 172 -4.54 -4.02 -8.70
N PHE A 173 -4.86 -4.97 -9.57
CA PHE A 173 -6.03 -5.85 -9.47
C PHE A 173 -5.66 -7.29 -9.12
N SER A 174 -4.37 -7.60 -9.00
CA SER A 174 -3.87 -8.96 -8.81
C SER A 174 -4.42 -9.68 -7.58
N THR A 175 -4.78 -8.95 -6.53
CA THR A 175 -5.33 -9.48 -5.28
C THR A 175 -6.86 -9.28 -5.14
N ARG A 176 -7.53 -8.82 -6.20
CA ARG A 176 -8.98 -8.60 -6.22
C ARG A 176 -9.73 -9.92 -6.45
N PHE A 177 -10.14 -10.56 -5.35
CA PHE A 177 -10.67 -11.92 -5.37
C PHE A 177 -12.15 -12.06 -5.80
N TRP A 178 -12.91 -10.97 -5.86
CA TRP A 178 -14.34 -10.97 -6.25
C TRP A 178 -14.60 -10.44 -7.66
N SER A 179 -13.56 -10.02 -8.39
CA SER A 179 -13.67 -9.56 -9.77
C SER A 179 -13.36 -10.70 -10.73
N ALA A 180 -14.16 -10.86 -11.78
CA ALA A 180 -13.88 -11.81 -12.86
C ALA A 180 -12.68 -11.35 -13.71
N GLU A 181 -12.46 -10.04 -13.84
CA GLU A 181 -11.48 -9.43 -14.76
C GLU A 181 -10.16 -9.04 -14.09
N ILE A 182 -9.07 -9.03 -14.88
CA ILE A 182 -7.71 -8.54 -14.59
C ILE A 182 -7.33 -7.51 -15.64
#